data_AF-A0A2N5KEY8-F1
#
_entry.id   AF-A0A2N5KEY8-F1
#
_cell.length_a   1.000
_cell.length_b   1.000
_cell.length_c   1.000
_cell.angle_alpha   90.00
_cell.angle_beta   90.00
_cell.angle_gamma   90.00
#
_symmetry.space_group_name_H-M   'P 1'
#
loop_
_entity.id
_entity.type
_entity.pdbx_description
1 polymer ?
#
loop_
_entity_poly.entity_id
_entity_poly.type
_entity_poly.pdbx_seq_one_letter_code
_entity_poly.pdbx_strand_id
1 'polypeptide(L)'
;MLVSLLLAALLAVTASVVGAAPGPQAKGTAKGPKAKARMTWSVKRVEHSLNAGESGNATVTLTSNVDVAKVSLRVPGGLGRITKVSAAGVAQGSTFNLTANTPVTVTLAFAVPANAVESQGGVVQVLVGGRNTPESLKVFVKLTGAADADANAGQSKQPENKAGRQGNGRGQGNGKNKSK
;
A
#
# COMPACT_ATOMS: atom_id res chain seq x y z
N MET A 1 18.60 -6.93 -21.07
CA MET A 1 18.08 -5.65 -20.55
C MET A 1 17.10 -5.10 -21.56
N LEU A 2 15.81 -5.13 -21.24
CA LEU A 2 14.78 -4.49 -22.06
C LEU A 2 13.50 -4.45 -21.23
N VAL A 3 13.13 -3.27 -20.72
CA VAL A 3 11.73 -2.94 -20.45
C VAL A 3 11.56 -1.48 -20.87
N SER A 4 11.06 -1.30 -22.09
CA SER A 4 10.70 -0.02 -22.65
C SER A 4 9.49 0.55 -21.92
N LEU A 5 9.64 1.79 -21.43
CA LEU A 5 8.54 2.71 -21.17
C LEU A 5 7.72 2.87 -22.46
N LEU A 6 6.40 2.70 -22.40
CA LEU A 6 5.51 3.41 -23.31
C LEU A 6 4.29 3.95 -22.54
N LEU A 7 4.35 5.25 -22.36
CA LEU A 7 3.26 6.13 -21.98
C LEU A 7 2.34 6.28 -23.19
N ALA A 8 1.04 5.99 -23.04
CA ALA A 8 0.05 6.34 -24.05
C ALA A 8 -1.14 7.03 -23.38
N ALA A 9 -1.30 8.30 -23.72
CA ALA A 9 -2.39 9.17 -23.30
C ALA A 9 -3.50 9.21 -24.36
N LEU A 10 -4.71 9.49 -23.87
CA LEU A 10 -5.75 10.32 -24.50
C LEU A 10 -6.48 9.79 -25.76
N LEU A 11 -7.80 9.57 -25.68
CA LEU A 11 -8.83 10.41 -26.34
C LEU A 11 -10.26 9.97 -25.99
N ALA A 12 -11.16 10.95 -26.02
CA ALA A 12 -12.56 10.93 -25.58
C ALA A 12 -13.55 10.24 -26.53
N VAL A 13 -14.66 9.74 -25.97
CA VAL A 13 -15.94 9.61 -26.71
C VAL A 13 -17.09 10.12 -25.85
N THR A 14 -17.72 11.17 -26.37
CA THR A 14 -18.97 11.79 -25.94
C THR A 14 -20.16 10.89 -26.31
N ALA A 15 -21.10 10.70 -25.38
CA ALA A 15 -22.46 10.28 -25.71
C ALA A 15 -23.46 11.10 -24.88
N SER A 16 -24.10 12.05 -25.55
CA SER A 16 -25.26 12.79 -25.08
C SER A 16 -26.46 11.84 -25.02
N VAL A 17 -27.10 11.70 -23.86
CA VAL A 17 -28.40 11.03 -23.76
C VAL A 17 -29.44 12.09 -23.42
N VAL A 18 -30.25 12.43 -24.42
CA VAL A 18 -31.47 13.25 -24.27
C VAL A 18 -32.63 12.29 -24.05
N GLY A 19 -33.45 12.57 -23.02
CA GLY A 19 -34.88 12.27 -23.05
C GLY A 19 -35.39 11.19 -22.08
N ALA A 20 -35.79 11.62 -20.88
CA ALA A 20 -37.03 11.17 -20.26
C ALA A 20 -37.46 12.20 -19.20
N ALA A 21 -38.56 12.91 -19.43
CA ALA A 21 -39.17 13.80 -18.47
C ALA A 21 -39.69 12.98 -17.26
N PRO A 22 -39.26 13.27 -16.02
CA PRO A 22 -39.92 12.70 -14.86
C PRO A 22 -41.26 13.40 -14.65
N GLY A 23 -42.36 12.64 -14.73
CA GLY A 23 -43.66 13.09 -14.26
C GLY A 23 -43.61 13.53 -12.78
N PRO A 24 -44.57 14.33 -12.31
CA PRO A 24 -44.56 14.89 -10.95
C PRO A 24 -44.62 13.75 -9.92
N GLN A 25 -43.47 13.38 -9.36
CA GLN A 25 -43.41 12.45 -8.26
C GLN A 25 -44.01 13.11 -7.03
N ALA A 26 -45.11 12.51 -6.57
CA ALA A 26 -45.78 12.84 -5.34
C ALA A 26 -44.76 13.00 -4.20
N LYS A 27 -44.87 14.14 -3.51
CA LYS A 27 -44.12 14.51 -2.30
C LYS A 27 -44.57 13.64 -1.13
N GLY A 28 -44.30 12.34 -1.21
CA GLY A 28 -44.46 11.39 -0.12
C GLY A 28 -43.21 11.44 0.75
N THR A 29 -43.22 12.26 1.80
CA THR A 29 -42.23 12.17 2.89
C THR A 29 -42.48 10.91 3.70
N ALA A 30 -42.15 9.75 3.13
CA ALA A 30 -41.99 8.53 3.90
C ALA A 30 -40.67 8.67 4.68
N LYS A 31 -40.74 9.14 5.93
CA LYS A 31 -39.65 8.99 6.90
C LYS A 31 -39.52 7.52 7.28
N GLY A 32 -39.00 6.72 6.36
CA GLY A 32 -38.45 5.42 6.69
C GLY A 32 -37.28 5.59 7.68
N PRO A 33 -36.88 4.53 8.40
CA PRO A 33 -35.70 4.56 9.24
C PRO A 33 -34.51 5.06 8.41
N LYS A 34 -33.84 6.14 8.85
CA LYS A 34 -32.65 6.64 8.16
C LYS A 34 -31.60 5.54 8.20
N ALA A 35 -31.25 4.99 7.04
CA ALA A 35 -30.18 4.02 6.94
C ALA A 35 -28.90 4.58 7.57
N LYS A 36 -28.29 3.80 8.47
CA LYS A 36 -27.04 4.20 9.11
C LYS A 36 -25.95 4.26 8.06
N ALA A 37 -25.18 5.36 8.04
CA ALA A 37 -24.02 5.49 7.18
C ALA A 37 -22.97 4.44 7.56
N ARG A 38 -22.60 3.63 6.58
CA ARG A 38 -21.53 2.65 6.63
C ARG A 38 -20.52 3.00 5.57
N MET A 39 -19.25 3.03 5.97
CA MET A 39 -18.13 3.28 5.07
C MET A 39 -17.48 1.96 4.69
N THR A 40 -17.07 1.81 3.43
CA THR A 40 -16.41 0.62 2.91
C THR A 40 -15.18 1.01 2.12
N TRP A 41 -14.05 0.41 2.46
CA TRP A 41 -12.79 0.54 1.73
C TRP A 41 -12.67 -0.59 0.70
N SER A 42 -12.04 -0.33 -0.46
CA SER A 42 -11.78 -1.38 -1.46
C SER A 42 -10.91 -2.51 -0.93
N VAL A 43 -10.05 -2.23 0.05
CA VAL A 43 -9.16 -3.19 0.71
C VAL A 43 -9.28 -3.06 2.22
N LYS A 44 -9.04 -4.16 2.94
CA LYS A 44 -9.03 -4.15 4.41
C LYS A 44 -7.75 -3.55 4.99
N ARG A 45 -6.66 -3.65 4.25
CA ARG A 45 -5.32 -3.17 4.64
C ARG A 45 -4.52 -2.76 3.41
N VAL A 46 -3.75 -1.69 3.54
CA VAL A 46 -2.66 -1.33 2.62
C VAL A 46 -1.34 -1.74 3.25
N GLU A 47 -0.56 -2.53 2.53
CA GLU A 47 0.83 -2.82 2.87
C GLU A 47 1.72 -2.26 1.76
N HIS A 48 2.73 -1.48 2.14
CA HIS A 48 3.62 -0.83 1.19
C HIS A 48 5.06 -0.95 1.68
N SER A 49 5.97 -1.39 0.82
CA SER A 49 7.38 -1.57 1.15
C SER A 49 8.17 -0.42 0.53
N LEU A 50 8.94 0.29 1.35
CA LEU A 50 9.78 1.42 0.95
C LEU A 50 11.12 1.36 1.66
N ASN A 51 12.16 1.90 1.03
CA ASN A 51 13.44 2.12 1.68
C ASN A 51 13.44 3.42 2.49
N ALA A 52 14.42 3.58 3.39
CA ALA A 52 14.62 4.85 4.07
C ALA A 52 14.95 5.96 3.06
N GLY A 53 14.31 7.12 3.20
CA GLY A 53 14.46 8.25 2.27
C GLY A 53 13.57 8.14 1.01
N GLU A 54 12.88 7.02 0.83
CA GLU A 54 12.01 6.81 -0.32
C GLU A 54 10.61 7.41 -0.11
N SER A 55 9.96 7.75 -1.21
CA SER A 55 8.56 8.14 -1.23
C SER A 55 7.78 7.25 -2.18
N GLY A 56 6.53 6.99 -1.83
CA GLY A 56 5.65 6.11 -2.62
C GLY A 56 4.20 6.55 -2.50
N ASN A 57 3.33 5.89 -3.26
CA ASN A 57 1.90 6.10 -3.14
C ASN A 57 1.12 4.79 -3.19
N ALA A 58 -0.07 4.82 -2.60
CA ALA A 58 -1.07 3.78 -2.75
C ALA A 58 -2.42 4.44 -3.01
N THR A 59 -3.22 3.78 -3.83
CA THR A 59 -4.57 4.24 -4.16
C THR A 59 -5.58 3.20 -3.72
N VAL A 60 -6.61 3.64 -3.02
CA VAL A 60 -7.75 2.83 -2.58
C VAL A 60 -9.04 3.57 -2.90
N THR A 61 -10.19 2.91 -2.80
CA THR A 61 -11.48 3.60 -2.90
C THR A 61 -12.24 3.53 -1.58
N LEU A 62 -13.01 4.58 -1.33
CA LEU A 62 -13.94 4.71 -0.21
C LEU A 62 -15.35 4.88 -0.78
N THR A 63 -16.28 4.04 -0.30
CA THR A 63 -17.68 4.07 -0.70
C THR A 63 -18.57 4.14 0.54
N SER A 64 -19.66 4.91 0.47
CA SER A 64 -20.72 4.88 1.48
C SER A 64 -22.00 4.27 0.90
N ASN A 65 -22.81 3.62 1.72
CA ASN A 65 -24.13 3.10 1.33
C ASN A 65 -25.22 4.19 1.26
N VAL A 66 -24.95 5.40 1.76
CA VAL A 66 -25.87 6.54 1.77
C VAL A 66 -25.11 7.82 1.43
N ASP A 67 -25.82 8.91 1.13
CA ASP A 67 -25.20 10.22 0.97
C ASP A 67 -24.66 10.72 2.31
N VAL A 68 -23.41 11.19 2.32
CA VAL A 68 -22.74 11.68 3.53
C VAL A 68 -22.01 12.99 3.24
N ALA A 69 -22.32 14.02 4.01
CA ALA A 69 -21.67 15.33 3.90
C ALA A 69 -20.57 15.52 4.96
N LYS A 70 -19.65 16.45 4.70
CA LYS A 70 -18.57 16.85 5.63
C LYS A 70 -17.68 15.68 6.07
N VAL A 71 -17.32 14.84 5.10
CA VAL A 71 -16.36 13.76 5.28
C VAL A 71 -14.95 14.33 5.27
N SER A 72 -14.09 13.93 6.19
CA SER A 72 -12.65 14.21 6.12
C SER A 72 -11.84 12.97 6.46
N LEU A 73 -10.58 12.96 6.02
CA LEU A 73 -9.64 11.86 6.24
C LEU A 73 -8.51 12.32 7.16
N ARG A 74 -8.13 11.45 8.09
CA ARG A 74 -7.06 11.73 9.04
C ARG A 74 -6.17 10.51 9.25
N VAL A 75 -4.87 10.74 9.39
CA VAL A 75 -3.91 9.71 9.79
C VAL A 75 -3.34 10.10 11.16
N PRO A 76 -3.78 9.48 12.27
CA PRO A 76 -3.22 9.75 13.59
C PRO A 76 -1.88 9.02 13.82
N GLY A 77 -1.18 9.41 14.88
CA GLY A 77 -0.01 8.71 15.40
C GLY A 77 1.26 8.84 14.56
N GLY A 78 2.17 7.88 14.71
CA GLY A 78 3.47 7.86 14.02
C GLY A 78 3.33 7.80 12.50
N LEU A 79 2.37 7.01 11.99
CA LEU A 79 2.09 6.91 10.55
C LEU A 79 1.73 8.27 9.93
N GLY A 80 1.03 9.13 10.67
CA GLY A 80 0.65 10.48 10.20
C GLY A 80 1.82 11.42 9.96
N ARG A 81 3.02 11.11 10.48
CA ARG A 81 4.24 11.89 10.23
C ARG A 81 4.85 11.60 8.85
N ILE A 82 4.59 10.40 8.32
CA ILE A 82 5.16 9.94 7.05
C ILE A 82 4.10 9.74 5.97
N THR A 83 2.81 9.91 6.29
CA THR A 83 1.70 9.66 5.37
C THR A 83 0.79 10.88 5.25
N LYS A 84 0.56 11.31 4.02
CA LYS A 84 -0.47 12.26 3.64
C LYS A 84 -1.62 11.52 2.97
N VAL A 85 -2.85 11.95 3.23
CA VAL A 85 -4.05 11.34 2.66
C VAL A 85 -4.94 12.41 2.02
N SER A 86 -5.44 12.13 0.82
CA SER A 86 -6.34 13.01 0.08
C SER A 86 -7.35 12.21 -0.73
N ALA A 87 -8.55 12.75 -0.89
CA ALA A 87 -9.53 12.26 -1.84
C ALA A 87 -9.33 12.94 -3.21
N ALA A 88 -9.71 12.28 -4.30
CA ALA A 88 -9.58 12.84 -5.64
C ALA A 88 -10.30 14.19 -5.75
N GLY A 89 -9.58 15.21 -6.25
CA GLY A 89 -10.10 16.58 -6.39
C GLY A 89 -10.24 17.35 -5.07
N VAL A 90 -9.76 16.81 -3.95
CA VAL A 90 -9.89 17.42 -2.62
C VAL A 90 -8.51 17.58 -1.99
N ALA A 91 -8.19 18.80 -1.56
CA ALA A 91 -6.94 19.08 -0.86
C ALA A 91 -6.84 18.29 0.46
N GLN A 92 -5.61 17.96 0.86
CA GLN A 92 -5.35 17.26 2.13
C GLN A 92 -5.95 18.04 3.31
N GLY A 93 -6.63 17.34 4.22
CA GLY A 93 -7.23 17.91 5.43
C GLY A 93 -8.56 18.63 5.21
N SER A 94 -8.98 18.83 3.96
CA SER A 94 -10.28 19.41 3.64
C SER A 94 -11.42 18.40 3.78
N THR A 95 -12.64 18.93 3.92
CA THR A 95 -13.86 18.12 3.91
C THR A 95 -14.43 17.95 2.49
N PHE A 96 -15.10 16.84 2.23
CA PHE A 96 -15.80 16.54 0.99
C PHE A 96 -17.11 15.79 1.25
N ASN A 97 -17.89 15.53 0.20
CA ASN A 97 -19.13 14.78 0.28
C ASN A 97 -18.98 13.44 -0.44
N LEU A 98 -19.65 12.42 0.07
CA LEU A 98 -19.80 11.12 -0.58
C LEU A 98 -21.24 10.99 -1.07
N THR A 99 -21.39 10.60 -2.34
CA THR A 99 -22.67 10.17 -2.91
C THR A 99 -22.84 8.68 -2.65
N ALA A 100 -24.05 8.25 -2.33
CA ALA A 100 -24.38 6.86 -2.07
C ALA A 100 -23.88 5.96 -3.21
N ASN A 101 -23.21 4.88 -2.83
CA ASN A 101 -22.67 3.83 -3.70
C ASN A 101 -21.71 4.32 -4.81
N THR A 102 -21.22 5.57 -4.71
CA THR A 102 -20.26 6.12 -5.64
C THR A 102 -18.85 6.02 -5.05
N PRO A 103 -17.94 5.22 -5.63
CA PRO A 103 -16.58 5.10 -5.12
C PRO A 103 -15.81 6.40 -5.30
N VAL A 104 -15.14 6.86 -4.25
CA VAL A 104 -14.19 7.97 -4.29
C VAL A 104 -12.78 7.44 -4.13
N THR A 105 -11.91 7.80 -5.07
CA THR A 105 -10.49 7.47 -5.04
C THR A 105 -9.81 8.25 -3.92
N VAL A 106 -9.06 7.53 -3.07
CA VAL A 106 -8.26 8.06 -1.98
C VAL A 106 -6.80 7.69 -2.24
N THR A 107 -5.93 8.70 -2.24
CA THR A 107 -4.49 8.54 -2.40
C THR A 107 -3.82 8.68 -1.05
N LEU A 108 -3.00 7.68 -0.70
CA LEU A 108 -2.07 7.71 0.41
C LEU A 108 -0.69 8.01 -0.20
N ALA A 109 -0.09 9.13 0.17
CA ALA A 109 1.27 9.48 -0.21
C ALA A 109 2.19 9.26 0.99
N PHE A 110 3.21 8.44 0.81
CA PHE A 110 4.19 8.09 1.82
C PHE A 110 5.49 8.82 1.54
N ALA A 111 6.12 9.35 2.59
CA ALA A 111 7.45 9.96 2.55
C ALA A 111 8.22 9.46 3.76
N VAL A 112 9.08 8.47 3.55
CA VAL A 112 9.88 7.85 4.61
C VAL A 112 11.15 8.68 4.82
N PRO A 113 11.44 9.14 6.05
CA PRO A 113 12.69 9.85 6.34
C PRO A 113 13.92 8.97 6.06
N ALA A 114 15.03 9.58 5.62
CA ALA A 114 16.28 8.87 5.36
C ALA A 114 16.90 8.19 6.60
N ASN A 115 16.56 8.69 7.80
CA ASN A 115 16.97 8.14 9.09
C ASN A 115 15.92 7.20 9.71
N ALA A 116 14.90 6.79 8.96
CA ALA A 116 13.88 5.87 9.47
C ALA A 116 14.49 4.47 9.66
N VAL A 117 14.34 3.92 10.86
CA VAL A 117 14.87 2.60 11.24
C VAL A 117 13.77 1.59 11.57
N GLU A 118 12.52 2.04 11.68
CA GLU A 118 11.38 1.21 12.07
C GLU A 118 10.21 1.32 11.08
N SER A 119 9.62 0.16 10.77
CA SER A 119 8.36 0.08 10.01
C SER A 119 7.23 0.76 10.79
N GLN A 120 6.32 1.42 10.06
CA GLN A 120 5.25 2.21 10.66
C GLN A 120 3.88 1.58 10.39
N GLY A 121 3.16 1.28 11.47
CA GLY A 121 1.77 0.84 11.42
C GLY A 121 0.81 1.93 11.87
N GLY A 122 -0.40 1.93 11.31
CA GLY A 122 -1.44 2.85 11.73
C GLY A 122 -2.76 2.63 11.01
N VAL A 123 -3.61 3.65 11.09
CA VAL A 123 -4.92 3.65 10.44
C VAL A 123 -5.18 4.97 9.74
N VAL A 124 -5.96 4.93 8.67
CA VAL A 124 -6.65 6.11 8.14
C VAL A 124 -8.06 6.11 8.71
N GLN A 125 -8.41 7.19 9.41
CA GLN A 125 -9.72 7.42 9.98
C GLN A 125 -10.57 8.23 9.01
N VAL A 126 -11.83 7.83 8.87
CA VAL A 126 -12.87 8.66 8.24
C VAL A 126 -13.59 9.40 9.35
N LEU A 127 -13.75 10.71 9.17
CA LEU A 127 -14.52 11.56 10.07
C LEU A 127 -15.74 12.08 9.32
N VAL A 128 -16.90 12.07 9.97
CA VAL A 128 -18.14 12.65 9.44
C VAL A 128 -18.57 13.76 10.40
N GLY A 129 -18.54 15.00 9.94
CA GLY A 129 -18.84 16.16 10.79
C GLY A 129 -17.94 16.23 12.04
N GLY A 130 -16.68 15.77 11.92
CA GLY A 130 -15.70 15.76 13.00
C GLY A 130 -15.75 14.53 13.93
N ARG A 131 -16.65 13.57 13.69
CA ARG A 131 -16.73 12.32 14.49
C ARG A 131 -16.13 11.15 13.73
N ASN A 132 -15.31 10.34 14.40
CA ASN A 132 -14.73 9.14 13.81
C ASN A 132 -15.82 8.12 13.47
N THR A 133 -15.76 7.55 12.26
CA THR A 133 -16.52 6.35 11.91
C THR A 133 -15.79 5.10 12.38
N PRO A 134 -16.49 3.98 12.62
CA PRO A 134 -15.84 2.74 13.03
C PRO A 134 -14.99 2.09 11.91
N GLU A 135 -15.25 2.40 10.64
CA GLU A 135 -14.59 1.76 9.50
C GLU A 135 -13.30 2.48 9.07
N SER A 136 -12.24 2.32 9.86
CA SER A 136 -10.89 2.80 9.52
C SER A 136 -10.14 1.84 8.59
N LEU A 137 -9.30 2.37 7.70
CA LEU A 137 -8.39 1.57 6.86
C LEU A 137 -7.08 1.30 7.60
N LYS A 138 -6.68 0.03 7.72
CA LYS A 138 -5.36 -0.32 8.28
C LYS A 138 -4.27 -0.07 7.25
N VAL A 139 -3.15 0.49 7.69
CA VAL A 139 -2.00 0.77 6.83
C VAL A 139 -0.73 0.34 7.52
N PHE A 140 0.15 -0.31 6.77
CA PHE A 140 1.47 -0.69 7.23
C PHE A 140 2.52 -0.34 6.17
N VAL A 141 3.49 0.49 6.54
CA VAL A 141 4.65 0.82 5.72
C VAL A 141 5.82 0.01 6.25
N LYS A 142 6.23 -1.00 5.48
CA LYS A 142 7.38 -1.85 5.77
C LYS A 142 8.64 -1.16 5.27
N LEU A 143 9.65 -1.05 6.13
CA LEU A 143 10.98 -0.65 5.70
C LEU A 143 11.74 -1.86 5.15
N THR A 144 12.18 -1.78 3.89
CA THR A 144 13.10 -2.75 3.30
C THR A 144 14.54 -2.28 3.55
N GLY A 145 15.34 -3.19 4.10
CA GLY A 145 16.76 -3.10 4.44
C GLY A 145 17.46 -1.73 4.54
N ALA A 146 17.82 -1.35 5.77
CA ALA A 146 19.19 -0.90 6.05
C ALA A 146 20.19 -2.10 6.10
N ALA A 147 19.69 -3.34 5.97
CA ALA A 147 20.47 -4.58 6.09
C ALA A 147 20.65 -5.36 4.77
N ASP A 148 20.01 -4.95 3.67
CA ASP A 148 20.11 -5.66 2.37
C ASP A 148 21.14 -5.03 1.41
N ALA A 149 21.80 -3.94 1.82
CA ALA A 149 22.84 -3.28 1.03
C ALA A 149 24.22 -3.97 1.10
N ASP A 150 24.43 -4.94 2.01
CA ASP A 150 25.72 -5.61 2.22
C ASP A 150 25.76 -7.08 1.73
N ALA A 151 24.66 -7.60 1.16
CA ALA A 151 24.62 -8.98 0.67
C ALA A 151 25.17 -9.16 -0.76
N ASN A 152 25.62 -8.09 -1.43
CA ASN A 152 26.11 -8.15 -2.82
C ASN A 152 27.53 -7.58 -3.04
N ALA A 153 28.35 -7.51 -1.99
CA ALA A 153 29.77 -7.12 -2.08
C ALA A 153 30.74 -8.26 -1.73
N GLY A 154 30.31 -9.53 -1.89
CA GLY A 154 31.06 -10.71 -1.44
C GLY A 154 31.13 -11.87 -2.43
N GLN A 155 31.07 -11.64 -3.74
CA GLN A 155 31.44 -12.64 -4.74
C GLN A 155 32.62 -12.16 -5.60
N SER A 156 33.72 -11.78 -4.95
CA SER A 156 35.03 -11.75 -5.62
C SER A 156 35.56 -13.18 -5.71
N LYS A 157 35.31 -13.79 -6.88
CA LYS A 157 36.05 -14.86 -7.55
C LYS A 157 37.24 -15.44 -6.76
N GLN A 158 37.04 -16.63 -6.23
CA GLN A 158 38.10 -17.55 -5.84
C GLN A 158 38.90 -17.93 -7.10
N PRO A 159 40.23 -17.74 -7.17
CA PRO A 159 41.02 -18.28 -8.27
C PRO A 159 41.12 -19.80 -8.13
N GLU A 160 40.60 -20.51 -9.12
CA GLU A 160 40.77 -21.95 -9.33
C GLU A 160 42.25 -22.25 -9.59
N ASN A 161 42.99 -22.63 -8.55
CA ASN A 161 44.37 -23.08 -8.70
C ASN A 161 44.37 -24.60 -8.93
N LYS A 162 44.20 -25.02 -10.19
CA LYS A 162 44.46 -26.40 -10.62
C LYS A 162 45.97 -26.62 -10.77
N ALA A 163 46.62 -26.99 -9.67
CA ALA A 163 47.95 -27.59 -9.71
C ALA A 163 47.80 -29.11 -9.63
N GLY A 164 48.11 -29.79 -10.74
CA GLY A 164 48.23 -31.24 -10.77
C GLY A 164 49.38 -31.73 -9.90
N ARG A 165 49.20 -32.91 -9.29
CA ARG A 165 50.34 -33.70 -8.81
C ARG A 165 50.07 -35.19 -8.92
N GLN A 166 50.75 -35.77 -9.91
CA GLN A 166 51.18 -37.17 -10.01
C GLN A 166 51.51 -37.84 -8.67
N GLY A 167 51.23 -39.14 -8.61
CA GLY A 167 52.24 -40.11 -8.15
C GLY A 167 51.91 -40.94 -6.90
N ASN A 168 51.39 -42.14 -7.13
CA ASN A 168 51.98 -43.45 -6.77
C ASN A 168 52.53 -43.68 -5.33
N GLY A 169 52.02 -44.71 -4.64
CA GLY A 169 52.70 -45.26 -3.45
C GLY A 169 51.93 -46.36 -2.71
N ARG A 170 52.33 -47.61 -2.91
CA ARG A 170 51.86 -48.83 -2.24
C ARG A 170 52.31 -48.92 -0.77
N GLY A 171 51.59 -49.71 0.03
CA GLY A 171 52.07 -50.35 1.28
C GLY A 171 50.94 -50.52 2.31
N GLN A 172 50.19 -51.63 2.32
CA GLN A 172 50.42 -52.83 3.15
C GLN A 172 50.96 -52.55 4.57
N GLY A 173 50.20 -52.96 5.59
CA GLY A 173 50.65 -52.96 6.98
C GLY A 173 49.56 -53.36 7.97
N ASN A 174 49.43 -54.67 8.16
CA ASN A 174 48.57 -55.37 9.13
C ASN A 174 49.03 -55.09 10.59
N GLY A 175 48.13 -55.05 11.57
CA GLY A 175 48.52 -54.83 12.97
C GLY A 175 47.40 -54.93 14.00
N LYS A 176 46.98 -56.16 14.32
CA LYS A 176 46.34 -56.51 15.60
C LYS A 176 47.22 -56.05 16.77
N ASN A 177 46.64 -55.54 17.85
CA ASN A 177 46.96 -56.04 19.19
C ASN A 177 45.92 -55.68 20.26
N LYS A 178 45.64 -56.70 21.07
CA LYS A 178 44.91 -56.72 22.35
C LYS A 178 45.87 -56.40 23.51
N SER A 179 45.26 -56.21 24.70
CA SER A 179 45.83 -56.09 26.06
C SER A 179 46.14 -54.65 26.48
N LYS A 180 45.79 -54.19 27.69
CA LYS A 180 45.54 -54.87 28.97
C LYS A 180 44.19 -54.48 29.56
#